data_AF-A0A3A6PPD7-F1
#
_entry.id   AF-A0A3A6PPD7-F1
#
_cell.length_a   1.000
_cell.length_b   1.000
_cell.length_c   1.000
_cell.angle_alpha   90.00
_cell.angle_beta   90.00
_cell.angle_gamma   90.00
#
_symmetry.space_group_name_H-M   'P 1'
#
loop_
_entity.id
_entity.type
_entity.pdbx_description
1 polymer ?
#
loop_
_entity_poly.entity_id
_entity_poly.type
_entity_poly.pdbx_seq_one_letter_code
_entity_poly.pdbx_strand_id
1 'polypeptide(L)'
;MADGDVVIERNFEVDTVAGTRVELFVVEDSTAPGGYAYRFQYYDPDDETAILRYDNAHDSTVGPHHRHHNGEVTGIEFTDLESHLARFRTEVSQLNEQ
;
A
#
# COMPACT_ATOMS: atom_id res chain seq x y z
N MET A 1 22.07 4.22 -4.90
CA MET A 1 21.33 3.22 -4.11
C MET A 1 21.22 1.98 -4.97
N ALA A 2 21.19 0.80 -4.37
CA ALA A 2 21.24 -0.48 -5.08
C ALA A 2 19.87 -1.17 -5.02
N ASP A 3 19.54 -1.95 -6.06
CA ASP A 3 18.35 -2.81 -6.02
C ASP A 3 18.38 -3.68 -4.76
N GLY A 4 17.25 -3.72 -4.04
CA GLY A 4 17.09 -4.40 -2.76
C GLY A 4 17.26 -3.54 -1.52
N ASP A 5 17.63 -2.26 -1.64
CA ASP A 5 17.71 -1.34 -0.50
C ASP A 5 16.30 -1.06 0.07
N VAL A 6 16.10 -1.29 1.37
CA VAL A 6 14.83 -1.01 2.05
C VAL A 6 14.70 0.48 2.30
N VAL A 7 13.69 1.10 1.70
CA VAL A 7 13.40 2.54 1.84
C VAL A 7 12.40 2.78 2.97
N ILE A 8 11.37 1.92 3.08
CA ILE A 8 10.33 2.00 4.09
C ILE A 8 10.06 0.61 4.64
N GLU A 9 10.13 0.48 5.96
CA GLU A 9 9.61 -0.66 6.71
C GLU A 9 8.97 -0.11 7.98
N ARG A 10 7.64 -0.03 8.00
CA ARG A 10 6.87 0.52 9.12
C ARG A 10 5.62 -0.30 9.35
N ASN A 11 5.36 -0.62 10.60
CA ASN A 11 4.13 -1.29 11.04
C ASN A 11 3.63 -0.55 12.28
N PHE A 12 2.40 -0.06 12.25
CA PHE A 12 1.81 0.70 13.35
C PHE A 12 0.28 0.53 13.40
N GLU A 13 -0.28 0.68 14.59
CA GLU A 13 -1.72 0.70 14.81
C GLU A 13 -2.30 2.05 14.42
N VAL A 14 -3.47 2.05 13.79
CA VAL A 14 -4.15 3.27 13.33
C VAL A 14 -5.31 3.62 14.25
N ASP A 15 -6.14 2.64 14.59
CA ASP A 15 -7.25 2.81 15.52
C ASP A 15 -7.11 1.80 16.67
N THR A 16 -6.88 2.31 17.88
CA THR A 16 -6.71 1.50 19.10
C THR A 16 -8.03 0.88 19.59
N VAL A 17 -9.16 1.40 19.13
CA VAL A 17 -10.51 0.95 19.49
C VAL A 17 -10.98 -0.14 18.53
N ALA A 18 -10.77 0.05 17.23
CA ALA A 18 -11.06 -0.95 16.20
C ALA A 18 -9.92 -1.97 15.99
N GLY A 19 -8.74 -1.73 16.57
CA GLY A 19 -7.57 -2.62 16.49
C GLY A 19 -6.87 -2.63 15.13
N THR A 20 -7.23 -1.74 14.20
CA THR A 20 -6.75 -1.82 12.82
C THR A 20 -5.30 -1.34 12.66
N ARG A 21 -4.57 -1.93 11.72
CA ARG A 21 -3.13 -1.70 11.55
C ARG A 21 -2.75 -1.33 10.13
N VAL A 22 -1.69 -0.54 10.01
CA VAL A 22 -1.02 -0.23 8.75
C VAL A 22 0.37 -0.87 8.73
N GLU A 23 0.65 -1.54 7.62
CA GLU A 23 1.98 -2.02 7.25
C GLU A 23 2.42 -1.34 5.94
N LEU A 24 3.61 -0.75 5.95
CA LEU A 24 4.24 -0.11 4.81
C LEU A 24 5.60 -0.76 4.57
N PHE A 25 5.76 -1.32 3.37
CA PHE A 25 7.01 -1.91 2.93
C PHE A 25 7.38 -1.40 1.54
N VAL A 26 8.61 -0.94 1.36
CA VAL A 26 9.16 -0.45 0.09
C VAL A 26 10.63 -0.82 -0.01
N VAL A 27 11.00 -1.41 -1.14
CA VAL A 27 12.39 -1.61 -1.54
C VAL A 27 12.64 -0.94 -2.88
N GLU A 28 13.85 -0.42 -3.08
CA GLU A 28 14.30 -0.02 -4.42
C GLU A 28 14.44 -1.26 -5.30
N ASP A 29 13.82 -1.18 -6.47
CA ASP A 29 13.90 -2.24 -7.47
C ASP A 29 13.74 -1.59 -8.83
N SER A 30 14.85 -1.43 -9.54
CA SER A 30 14.89 -0.83 -10.87
C SER A 30 14.08 -1.60 -11.91
N THR A 31 13.77 -2.87 -11.65
CA THR A 31 12.91 -3.67 -12.52
C THR A 31 11.43 -3.44 -12.23
N ALA A 32 11.07 -3.05 -11.01
CA ALA A 32 9.68 -2.83 -10.61
C ALA A 32 9.09 -1.56 -11.25
N PRO A 33 7.78 -1.57 -11.58
CA PRO A 33 7.11 -0.37 -12.06
C PRO A 33 7.23 0.78 -11.06
N GLY A 34 7.72 1.93 -11.52
CA GLY A 34 7.98 3.10 -10.66
C GLY A 34 9.31 3.07 -9.91
N GLY A 35 10.15 2.05 -10.13
CA GLY A 35 11.49 1.93 -9.52
C GLY A 35 11.49 1.39 -8.08
N TYR A 36 10.33 0.94 -7.59
CA TYR A 36 10.17 0.39 -6.25
C TYR A 36 9.25 -0.81 -6.28
N ALA A 37 9.59 -1.88 -5.57
CA ALA A 37 8.61 -2.90 -5.19
C ALA A 37 8.00 -2.49 -3.84
N TYR A 38 6.67 -2.37 -3.77
CA TYR A 38 6.02 -1.88 -2.56
C TYR A 38 4.75 -2.64 -2.19
N ARG A 39 4.41 -2.53 -0.91
CA ARG A 39 3.15 -3.01 -0.33
C ARG A 39 2.73 -2.10 0.80
N PHE A 40 1.61 -1.42 0.63
CA PHE A 40 0.95 -0.67 1.68
C PHE A 40 -0.34 -1.40 2.02
N GLN A 41 -0.51 -1.80 3.27
CA GLN A 41 -1.65 -2.60 3.70
C GLN A 41 -2.27 -2.01 4.95
N TYR A 42 -3.57 -1.76 4.90
CA TYR A 42 -4.42 -1.44 6.02
C TYR A 42 -5.35 -2.63 6.24
N TYR A 43 -5.33 -3.21 7.44
CA TYR A 43 -5.98 -4.48 7.71
C TYR A 43 -6.48 -4.57 9.15
N ASP A 44 -7.45 -5.46 9.34
CA ASP A 44 -7.89 -5.92 10.65
C ASP A 44 -6.98 -7.09 11.08
N PRO A 45 -6.25 -6.98 12.20
CA PRO A 45 -5.36 -8.05 12.65
C PRO A 45 -6.10 -9.25 13.27
N ASP A 46 -7.35 -9.09 13.72
CA ASP A 46 -8.12 -10.18 14.36
C ASP A 46 -8.64 -11.17 13.30
N ASP A 47 -9.10 -10.66 12.14
CA ASP A 47 -9.60 -11.46 11.02
C ASP A 47 -8.59 -11.58 9.85
N GLU A 48 -7.36 -11.06 10.03
CA GLU A 48 -6.27 -11.01 9.03
C GLU A 48 -6.70 -10.44 7.65
N THR A 49 -7.79 -9.68 7.64
CA THR A 49 -8.46 -9.25 6.41
C THR A 49 -7.95 -7.89 5.97
N ALA A 50 -7.42 -7.82 4.75
CA ALA A 50 -7.01 -6.56 4.15
C ALA A 50 -8.25 -5.70 3.83
N ILE A 51 -8.33 -4.55 4.49
CA ILE A 51 -9.38 -3.54 4.25
C ILE A 51 -9.00 -2.73 3.00
N LEU A 52 -7.76 -2.25 2.93
CA LEU A 52 -7.20 -1.50 1.80
C LEU A 52 -5.76 -1.94 1.56
N ARG A 53 -5.39 -2.22 0.31
CA ARG A 53 -4.00 -2.53 -0.05
C ARG A 53 -3.58 -1.86 -1.34
N TYR A 54 -2.43 -1.20 -1.34
CA TYR A 54 -1.75 -0.75 -2.55
C TYR A 54 -0.50 -1.60 -2.78
N ASP A 55 -0.34 -2.13 -3.99
CA ASP A 55 0.87 -2.84 -4.40
C ASP A 55 1.13 -2.64 -5.90
N ASN A 56 2.22 -3.23 -6.40
CA ASN A 56 2.51 -3.24 -7.82
C ASN A 56 2.87 -4.64 -8.33
N ALA A 57 2.58 -4.87 -9.62
CA ALA A 57 3.05 -6.03 -10.36
C ALA A 57 3.25 -5.66 -11.83
N HIS A 58 4.13 -6.38 -12.52
CA HIS A 58 4.42 -6.13 -13.93
C HIS A 58 3.25 -6.48 -14.85
N ASP A 59 2.58 -7.60 -14.60
CA ASP A 59 1.54 -8.15 -15.48
C ASP A 59 0.16 -8.03 -14.82
N SER A 60 -0.62 -7.04 -15.25
CA SER A 60 -1.97 -6.79 -14.76
C SER A 60 -2.84 -6.10 -15.80
N THR A 61 -4.13 -6.42 -15.79
CA THR A 61 -5.13 -5.84 -16.72
C THR A 61 -5.53 -4.42 -16.35
N VAL A 62 -5.26 -3.98 -15.11
CA VAL A 62 -5.63 -2.65 -14.62
C VAL A 62 -4.44 -1.67 -14.57
N GLY A 63 -3.29 -2.09 -15.11
CA GLY A 63 -2.03 -1.36 -15.03
C GLY A 63 -1.16 -1.85 -13.87
N PRO A 64 0.09 -1.38 -13.80
CA PRO A 64 1.11 -1.99 -12.95
C PRO A 64 0.98 -1.65 -11.45
N HIS A 65 0.19 -0.63 -11.11
CA HIS A 65 -0.04 -0.20 -9.74
C HIS A 65 -1.50 -0.47 -9.39
N HIS A 66 -1.71 -1.13 -8.26
CA HIS A 66 -3.02 -1.62 -7.88
C HIS A 66 -3.52 -0.98 -6.60
N ARG A 67 -4.83 -0.82 -6.54
CA ARG A 67 -5.62 -0.55 -5.35
C ARG A 67 -6.59 -1.69 -5.14
N HIS A 68 -6.45 -2.36 -4.01
CA HIS A 68 -7.33 -3.43 -3.54
C HIS A 68 -8.23 -2.90 -2.43
N HIS A 69 -9.54 -3.01 -2.59
CA HIS A 69 -10.51 -2.61 -1.57
C HIS A 69 -11.81 -3.38 -1.78
N ASN A 70 -12.38 -3.96 -0.71
CA ASN A 70 -13.63 -4.75 -0.78
C ASN A 70 -13.64 -5.84 -1.87
N GLY A 71 -12.50 -6.51 -2.08
CA GLY A 71 -12.35 -7.55 -3.09
C GLY A 71 -12.22 -7.05 -4.54
N GLU A 72 -12.32 -5.74 -4.77
CA GLU A 72 -12.07 -5.12 -6.07
C GLU A 72 -10.61 -4.74 -6.22
N VAL A 73 -10.06 -4.97 -7.42
CA VAL A 73 -8.71 -4.53 -7.82
C VAL A 73 -8.84 -3.53 -8.95
N THR A 74 -8.34 -2.32 -8.72
CA THR A 74 -8.37 -1.23 -9.69
C THR A 74 -6.97 -0.67 -9.93
N GLY A 75 -6.78 -0.08 -11.11
CA GLY A 75 -5.57 0.63 -11.46
C GLY A 75 -5.49 1.95 -10.72
N ILE A 76 -4.30 2.32 -10.27
CA ILE A 76 -4.05 3.59 -9.60
C ILE A 76 -2.84 4.29 -10.21
N GLU A 77 -2.93 5.60 -10.37
CA GLU A 77 -1.81 6.37 -10.89
C GLU A 77 -0.64 6.41 -9.90
N PHE A 78 0.57 6.29 -10.45
CA PHE A 78 1.82 6.42 -9.72
C PHE A 78 2.66 7.52 -10.34
N THR A 79 2.79 8.63 -9.61
CA THR A 79 3.64 9.76 -9.99
C THR A 79 5.01 9.63 -9.36
N ASP A 80 5.02 9.41 -8.04
CA ASP A 80 6.19 9.26 -7.20
C ASP A 80 5.77 8.58 -5.88
N LEU A 81 6.74 8.06 -5.14
CA LEU A 81 6.51 7.32 -3.90
C LEU A 81 5.86 8.17 -2.80
N GLU A 82 6.22 9.44 -2.67
CA GLU A 82 5.72 10.34 -1.63
C GLU A 82 4.23 10.63 -1.84
N SER A 83 3.86 11.04 -3.06
CA SER A 83 2.48 11.27 -3.47
C SER A 83 1.63 10.01 -3.34
N HIS A 84 2.18 8.85 -3.69
CA HIS A 84 1.48 7.57 -3.61
C HIS A 84 1.22 7.15 -2.15
N LEU A 85 2.20 7.33 -1.27
CA LEU A 85 2.05 7.08 0.16
C LEU A 85 1.09 8.08 0.83
N ALA A 86 1.14 9.35 0.45
CA ALA A 86 0.21 10.37 0.94
C ALA A 86 -1.24 10.01 0.60
N ARG A 87 -1.49 9.59 -0.66
CA ARG A 87 -2.81 9.13 -1.11
C ARG A 87 -3.30 7.93 -0.30
N PHE A 88 -2.44 6.92 -0.08
CA PHE A 88 -2.80 5.77 0.75
C PHE A 88 -3.20 6.19 2.18
N ARG A 89 -2.41 7.05 2.82
CA ARG A 89 -2.70 7.53 4.18
C ARG A 89 -4.01 8.30 4.25
N THR A 90 -4.29 9.14 3.25
CA THR A 90 -5.56 9.88 3.17
C THR A 90 -6.75 8.93 3.06
N GLU A 91 -6.68 7.87 2.25
CA GLU A 91 -7.76 6.88 2.19
C GLU A 91 -7.91 6.10 3.49
N VAL A 92 -6.82 5.73 4.17
CA VAL A 92 -6.89 5.09 5.49
C VAL A 92 -7.57 6.00 6.52
N SER A 93 -7.24 7.29 6.54
CA SER A 93 -7.94 8.26 7.41
C SER A 93 -9.43 8.30 7.11
N GLN A 94 -9.81 8.44 5.83
CA GLN A 94 -11.22 8.49 5.43
C GLN A 94 -11.98 7.21 5.81
N LEU A 95 -11.34 6.04 5.73
CA LEU A 95 -11.96 4.77 6.13
C LEU A 95 -12.16 4.66 7.65
N ASN A 96 -11.32 5.30 8.45
CA ASN A 96 -11.45 5.34 9.91
C ASN A 96 -12.42 6.43 10.41
N GLU A 97 -12.69 7.45 9.61
CA GLU A 97 -13.64 8.52 9.94
C GLU A 97 -15.11 8.14 9.68
N GLN A 98 -15.38 6.95 9.14
CA GLN A 98 -16.73 6.47 8.76
C GLN A 98 -17.43 5.63 9.84
#